data_AF-E3M3Y6-F1
#
_entry.id   AF-E3M3Y6-F1
#
_cell.length_a   1.000
_cell.length_b   1.000
_cell.length_c   1.000
_cell.angle_alpha   90.00
_cell.angle_beta   90.00
_cell.angle_gamma   90.00
#
_symmetry.space_group_name_H-M   'P 1'
#
loop_
_entity.id
_entity.type
_entity.pdbx_description
1 polymer ?
#
loop_
_entity_poly.entity_id
_entity_poly.type
_entity_poly.pdbx_seq_one_letter_code
_entity_poly.pdbx_strand_id
1 'polypeptide(L)'
;MKLFSLPYLAYSRIITSMNPIEIESKVEGQVSTSLNIFRSDRLIVYKPYWITRENFLGFNGKFLCFVHTNTTVDIELVIEFIKQWKNGNNTKLAALLMSEVPQEVINRDRFISEFDAKPWDPKRRERCYIYEKEITDKEDVVSDLSEGLDFERDDGLLATINIIPPHTLFQFFVWHKRFTVAE
;
A
#
# COMPACT_ATOMS: atom_id res chain seq x y z
N MET A 1 24.51 -14.36 -12.95
CA MET A 1 23.05 -14.58 -13.02
C MET A 1 22.52 -13.68 -14.14
N LYS A 2 21.79 -14.23 -15.11
CA LYS A 2 21.58 -13.64 -16.44
C LYS A 2 20.81 -12.32 -16.38
N LEU A 3 21.44 -11.28 -16.91
CA LEU A 3 20.85 -9.98 -17.25
C LEU A 3 19.82 -10.20 -18.37
N PHE A 4 18.55 -9.88 -18.12
CA PHE A 4 17.57 -9.73 -19.20
C PHE A 4 17.78 -8.34 -19.83
N SER A 5 18.33 -8.31 -21.04
CA SER A 5 18.36 -7.12 -21.88
C SER A 5 17.02 -6.99 -22.61
N LEU A 6 16.17 -6.06 -22.19
CA LEU A 6 15.03 -5.58 -22.98
C LEU A 6 15.39 -4.19 -23.54
N PRO A 7 15.16 -3.91 -24.84
CA PRO A 7 15.78 -2.78 -25.54
C PRO A 7 15.19 -1.38 -25.23
N TYR A 8 14.42 -1.21 -24.14
CA TYR A 8 13.71 0.04 -23.84
C TYR A 8 13.89 0.59 -22.42
N LEU A 9 14.82 0.05 -21.62
CA LEU A 9 15.09 0.58 -20.28
C LEU A 9 16.41 1.36 -20.26
N ALA A 10 16.36 2.65 -20.57
CA ALA A 10 17.44 3.56 -20.25
C ALA A 10 17.43 3.80 -18.72
N TYR A 11 18.46 3.31 -18.03
CA TYR A 11 18.79 3.60 -16.62
C TYR A 11 17.70 3.30 -15.56
N SER A 12 17.25 2.05 -15.47
CA SER A 12 16.54 1.56 -14.26
C SER A 12 17.35 0.48 -13.55
N ARG A 13 17.75 0.71 -12.28
CA ARG A 13 18.26 -0.37 -11.42
C ARG A 13 17.06 -1.04 -10.74
N ILE A 14 16.59 -2.16 -11.30
CA ILE A 14 15.63 -3.03 -10.64
C ILE A 14 16.46 -3.97 -9.74
N ILE A 15 16.38 -3.77 -8.43
CA ILE A 15 17.03 -4.68 -7.48
C ILE A 15 16.06 -5.84 -7.25
N THR A 16 16.25 -6.92 -8.00
CA THR A 16 15.56 -8.20 -7.77
C THR A 16 16.43 -9.10 -6.88
N SER A 17 16.78 -8.66 -5.67
CA SER A 17 17.42 -9.55 -4.70
C SER A 17 16.38 -9.99 -3.69
N MET A 18 15.86 -11.22 -3.86
CA MET A 18 14.97 -11.95 -2.95
C MET A 18 13.98 -11.10 -2.13
N ASN A 19 12.72 -11.00 -2.59
CA ASN A 19 11.56 -10.45 -1.87
C ASN A 19 11.94 -9.46 -0.76
N PRO A 20 12.19 -8.18 -1.10
CA PRO A 20 11.35 -7.36 -1.97
C PRO A 20 11.83 -7.10 -3.40
N ILE A 21 10.91 -6.68 -4.28
CA ILE A 21 11.24 -5.95 -5.51
C ILE A 21 11.20 -4.46 -5.23
N GLU A 22 12.32 -3.79 -5.45
CA GLU A 22 12.47 -2.35 -5.24
C GLU A 22 12.87 -1.65 -6.55
N ILE A 23 12.17 -0.57 -6.86
CA ILE A 23 12.42 0.29 -8.03
C ILE A 23 12.80 1.68 -7.53
N GLU A 24 14.09 1.96 -7.47
CA GLU A 24 14.66 3.21 -6.95
C GLU A 24 14.86 4.29 -8.03
N SER A 25 14.71 3.93 -9.31
CA SER A 25 15.06 4.78 -10.45
C SER A 25 13.83 5.31 -11.18
N LYS A 26 13.97 6.46 -11.86
CA LYS A 26 12.97 6.94 -12.82
C LYS A 26 12.79 5.89 -13.91
N VAL A 27 11.56 5.48 -14.17
CA VAL A 27 11.22 4.62 -15.31
C VAL A 27 10.72 5.51 -16.45
N GLU A 28 11.28 5.33 -17.64
CA GLU A 28 10.88 6.05 -18.85
C GLU A 28 10.14 5.11 -19.81
N GLY A 29 9.14 5.66 -20.50
CA GLY A 29 8.29 4.90 -21.42
C GLY A 29 7.08 4.23 -20.76
N GLN A 30 6.25 3.59 -21.58
CA GLN A 30 5.07 2.89 -21.10
C GLN A 30 5.47 1.54 -20.49
N VAL A 31 5.07 1.31 -19.25
CA VAL A 31 5.32 0.04 -18.56
C VAL A 31 4.13 -0.88 -18.78
N SER A 32 4.39 -2.09 -19.30
CA SER A 32 3.33 -3.07 -19.50
C SER A 32 2.70 -3.48 -18.17
N THR A 33 1.37 -3.51 -18.13
CA THR A 33 0.58 -4.04 -17.01
C THR A 33 0.80 -5.54 -16.81
N SER A 34 1.33 -6.24 -17.82
CA SER A 34 1.63 -7.66 -17.76
C SER A 34 2.98 -7.98 -17.13
N LEU A 35 3.76 -7.00 -16.67
CA LEU A 35 5.05 -7.27 -16.04
C LEU A 35 4.87 -8.02 -14.72
N ASN A 36 5.70 -9.04 -14.52
CA ASN A 36 5.66 -9.89 -13.32
C ASN A 36 5.91 -9.12 -12.01
N ILE A 37 6.43 -7.90 -12.05
CA ILE A 37 6.67 -7.07 -10.86
C ILE A 37 5.37 -6.68 -10.14
N PHE A 38 4.25 -6.53 -10.84
CA PHE A 38 2.94 -6.23 -10.22
C PHE A 38 2.27 -7.47 -9.62
N ARG A 39 2.87 -8.64 -9.82
CA ARG A 39 2.46 -9.93 -9.23
C ARG A 39 3.32 -10.33 -8.04
N SER A 40 4.27 -9.49 -7.62
CA SER A 40 5.09 -9.77 -6.43
C SER A 40 4.26 -9.61 -5.16
N ASP A 41 4.63 -10.35 -4.11
CA ASP A 41 4.03 -10.18 -2.79
C ASP A 41 4.38 -8.81 -2.20
N ARG A 42 5.54 -8.25 -2.56
CA ARG A 42 6.03 -6.96 -2.07
C ARG A 42 6.59 -6.12 -3.22
N LEU A 43 6.08 -4.90 -3.36
CA LEU A 43 6.50 -3.93 -4.36
C LEU A 43 6.73 -2.56 -3.71
N ILE A 44 7.95 -2.05 -3.83
CA ILE A 44 8.30 -0.69 -3.40
C ILE A 44 8.74 0.11 -4.62
N VAL A 45 8.08 1.23 -4.87
CA VAL A 45 8.36 2.11 -6.01
C VAL A 45 8.67 3.51 -5.52
N TYR A 46 9.87 3.99 -5.82
CA TYR A 46 10.24 5.39 -5.62
C TYR A 46 9.87 6.20 -6.86
N LYS A 47 9.31 7.40 -6.65
CA LYS A 47 8.89 8.33 -7.71
C LYS A 47 7.94 7.63 -8.70
N PRO A 48 6.75 7.22 -8.28
CA PRO A 48 5.82 6.36 -9.03
C PRO A 48 5.15 7.05 -10.22
N TYR A 49 5.76 8.08 -10.82
CA TYR A 49 5.15 8.92 -11.87
C TYR A 49 4.76 8.18 -13.15
N TRP A 50 5.30 6.99 -13.33
CA TRP A 50 5.07 6.11 -14.46
C TRP A 50 4.00 5.04 -14.17
N ILE A 51 3.56 4.91 -12.92
CA ILE A 51 2.53 3.94 -12.52
C ILE A 51 1.19 4.41 -13.10
N THR A 52 0.59 3.58 -13.94
CA THR A 52 -0.75 3.85 -14.43
C THR A 52 -1.81 3.37 -13.44
N ARG A 53 -3.05 3.83 -13.65
CA ARG A 53 -4.23 3.31 -12.96
C ARG A 53 -4.32 1.78 -13.04
N GLU A 54 -4.10 1.20 -14.21
CA GLU A 54 -4.15 -0.25 -14.41
C GLU A 54 -3.02 -0.97 -13.65
N ASN A 55 -1.84 -0.36 -13.53
CA ASN A 55 -0.77 -0.91 -12.71
C ASN A 55 -1.15 -0.91 -11.22
N PHE A 56 -1.72 0.19 -10.74
CA PHE A 56 -2.11 0.33 -9.33
C PHE A 56 -3.27 -0.60 -8.95
N LEU A 57 -4.34 -0.60 -9.75
CA LEU A 57 -5.51 -1.46 -9.54
C LEU A 57 -5.22 -2.93 -9.84
N GLY A 58 -4.23 -3.23 -10.68
CA GLY A 58 -3.80 -4.59 -11.00
C GLY A 58 -2.93 -5.26 -9.93
N PHE A 59 -2.51 -4.52 -8.89
CA PHE A 59 -1.70 -5.09 -7.81
C PHE A 59 -2.53 -6.04 -6.94
N ASN A 60 -2.05 -7.28 -6.77
CA ASN A 60 -2.72 -8.32 -5.99
C ASN A 60 -1.76 -8.99 -4.97
N GLY A 61 -0.70 -8.28 -4.59
CA GLY A 61 0.27 -8.73 -3.60
C GLY A 61 -0.15 -8.40 -2.16
N LYS A 62 0.80 -8.55 -1.24
CA LYS A 62 0.65 -8.28 0.20
C LYS A 62 1.00 -6.85 0.57
N PHE A 63 2.04 -6.30 -0.04
CA PHE A 63 2.57 -4.99 0.31
C PHE A 63 2.86 -4.13 -0.90
N LEU A 64 2.25 -2.94 -0.93
CA LEU A 64 2.52 -1.91 -1.92
C LEU A 64 2.99 -0.64 -1.21
N CYS A 65 4.15 -0.13 -1.61
CA CYS A 65 4.67 1.12 -1.06
C CYS A 65 5.12 2.06 -2.17
N PHE A 66 4.57 3.28 -2.15
CA PHE A 66 4.99 4.36 -3.02
C PHE A 66 5.69 5.45 -2.22
N VAL A 67 6.90 5.78 -2.65
CA VAL A 67 7.72 6.82 -2.01
C VAL A 67 7.84 8.00 -2.96
N HIS A 68 7.60 9.22 -2.46
CA HIS A 68 7.59 10.47 -3.25
C HIS A 68 6.43 10.54 -4.27
N THR A 69 5.18 10.41 -3.80
CA THR A 69 3.95 10.27 -4.62
C THR A 69 3.34 11.62 -5.00
N ASN A 70 4.14 12.58 -5.46
CA ASN A 70 3.71 13.98 -5.49
C ASN A 70 2.59 14.34 -6.51
N THR A 71 2.20 13.48 -7.45
CA THR A 71 1.25 13.89 -8.53
C THR A 71 0.41 12.79 -9.21
N THR A 72 0.71 11.50 -9.05
CA THR A 72 0.16 10.45 -9.95
C THR A 72 -1.03 9.69 -9.37
N VAL A 73 -1.23 9.80 -8.06
CA VAL A 73 -2.30 9.12 -7.35
C VAL A 73 -3.24 10.19 -6.82
N ASP A 74 -4.52 10.14 -7.20
CA ASP A 74 -5.58 10.98 -6.64
C ASP A 74 -6.44 10.19 -5.65
N ILE A 75 -7.34 10.89 -4.94
CA ILE A 75 -8.18 10.28 -3.90
C ILE A 75 -9.11 9.21 -4.46
N GLU A 76 -9.62 9.40 -5.67
CA GLU A 76 -10.62 8.53 -6.27
C GLU A 76 -9.97 7.20 -6.70
N LEU A 77 -8.72 7.25 -7.18
CA LEU A 77 -7.92 6.06 -7.46
C LEU A 77 -7.65 5.24 -6.19
N VAL A 78 -7.36 5.90 -5.06
CA VAL A 78 -7.17 5.23 -3.76
C VAL A 78 -8.47 4.61 -3.26
N ILE A 79 -9.58 5.36 -3.31
CA ILE A 79 -10.91 4.87 -2.93
C ILE A 79 -11.28 3.65 -3.78
N GLU A 80 -11.04 3.70 -5.08
CA GLU A 80 -11.33 2.59 -5.98
C GLU A 80 -10.49 1.35 -5.67
N PHE A 81 -9.19 1.52 -5.41
CA PHE A 81 -8.35 0.43 -4.96
C PHE A 81 -8.90 -0.23 -3.69
N ILE A 82 -9.29 0.57 -2.69
CA ILE A 82 -9.86 0.08 -1.43
C ILE A 82 -11.22 -0.59 -1.67
N LYS A 83 -12.07 -0.06 -2.54
CA LYS A 83 -13.34 -0.69 -2.94
C LYS A 83 -13.13 -2.03 -3.63
N GLN A 84 -12.14 -2.13 -4.53
CA GLN A 84 -11.78 -3.39 -5.17
C GLN A 84 -11.30 -4.42 -4.16
N TRP A 85 -10.51 -4.02 -3.16
CA TRP A 85 -10.14 -4.92 -2.06
C TRP A 85 -11.36 -5.32 -1.20
N LYS A 86 -12.21 -4.35 -0.83
CA LYS A 86 -13.40 -4.57 0.02
C LYS A 86 -14.41 -5.50 -0.65
N ASN A 87 -14.63 -5.37 -1.96
CA ASN A 87 -15.63 -6.14 -2.70
C ASN A 87 -15.03 -7.37 -3.42
N GLY A 88 -13.70 -7.48 -3.42
CA GLY A 88 -12.97 -8.54 -4.10
C GLY A 88 -12.61 -9.70 -3.16
N ASN A 89 -11.71 -10.56 -3.65
CA ASN A 89 -11.26 -11.78 -2.95
C ASN A 89 -9.77 -11.74 -2.58
N ASN A 90 -9.11 -10.59 -2.68
CA ASN A 90 -7.74 -10.44 -2.21
C ASN A 90 -7.73 -10.47 -0.68
N THR A 91 -7.41 -11.64 -0.11
CA THR A 91 -7.24 -11.87 1.33
C THR A 91 -5.77 -11.79 1.76
N LYS A 92 -4.85 -11.40 0.86
CA LYS A 92 -3.41 -11.37 1.12
C LYS A 92 -2.89 -9.97 1.41
N LEU A 93 -3.57 -8.94 0.90
CA LEU A 93 -3.16 -7.55 1.07
C LEU A 93 -3.05 -7.22 2.56
N ALA A 94 -1.86 -6.86 3.01
CA ALA A 94 -1.56 -6.45 4.37
C ALA A 94 -1.42 -4.93 4.49
N ALA A 95 -0.75 -4.28 3.53
CA ALA A 95 -0.65 -2.82 3.55
C ALA A 95 -0.46 -2.16 2.18
N LEU A 96 -0.98 -0.94 2.09
CA LEU A 96 -0.66 0.07 1.10
C LEU A 96 -0.13 1.31 1.83
N LEU A 97 1.10 1.72 1.52
CA LEU A 97 1.74 2.92 2.07
C LEU A 97 2.06 3.89 0.94
N MET A 98 1.79 5.19 1.15
CA MET A 98 2.21 6.23 0.21
C MET A 98 2.73 7.45 0.96
N SER A 99 3.97 7.86 0.69
CA SER A 99 4.56 9.08 1.26
C SER A 99 4.50 10.27 0.30
N GLU A 100 4.49 11.47 0.89
CA GLU A 100 4.45 12.75 0.16
C GLU A 100 3.26 12.85 -0.79
N VAL A 101 2.11 12.34 -0.35
CA VAL A 101 0.87 12.46 -1.11
C VAL A 101 0.34 13.89 -0.93
N PRO A 102 -0.13 14.60 -1.98
CA PRO A 102 -0.61 15.95 -1.78
C PRO A 102 -1.77 16.04 -0.77
N GLN A 103 -1.85 17.11 0.03
CA GLN A 103 -2.88 17.23 1.08
C GLN A 103 -4.29 17.25 0.49
N GLU A 104 -4.42 17.84 -0.69
CA GLU A 104 -5.64 17.88 -1.50
C GLU A 104 -6.09 16.50 -2.00
N VAL A 105 -5.18 15.53 -2.05
CA VAL A 105 -5.44 14.15 -2.49
C VAL A 105 -5.93 13.26 -1.35
N ILE A 106 -5.79 13.65 -0.09
CA ILE A 106 -6.19 12.80 1.03
C ILE A 106 -7.14 13.56 1.95
N ASN A 107 -8.42 13.18 1.89
CA ASN A 107 -9.48 13.76 2.68
C ASN A 107 -10.08 12.73 3.64
N ARG A 108 -9.88 12.96 4.94
CA ARG A 108 -10.38 12.07 6.01
C ARG A 108 -11.90 11.91 5.97
N ASP A 109 -12.65 13.00 5.80
CA ASP A 109 -14.12 12.98 5.79
C ASP A 109 -14.66 12.23 4.58
N ARG A 110 -13.95 12.30 3.44
CA ARG A 110 -14.28 11.50 2.25
C ARG A 110 -14.21 10.00 2.56
N PHE A 111 -13.17 9.54 3.25
CA PHE A 111 -13.04 8.14 3.64
C PHE A 111 -14.11 7.69 4.64
N ILE A 112 -14.47 8.55 5.61
CA ILE A 112 -15.56 8.28 6.55
C ILE A 112 -16.86 8.08 5.78
N SER A 113 -17.22 9.02 4.90
CA SER A 113 -18.46 8.96 4.12
C SER A 113 -18.52 7.77 3.18
N GLU A 114 -17.40 7.38 2.58
CA GLU A 114 -17.38 6.33 1.55
C GLU A 114 -17.43 4.92 2.15
N PHE A 115 -16.83 4.71 3.33
CA PHE A 115 -16.66 3.38 3.93
C PHE A 115 -17.44 3.18 5.23
N ASP A 116 -18.24 4.16 5.69
CA ASP A 116 -18.82 4.20 7.05
C ASP A 116 -17.73 3.95 8.11
N ALA A 117 -16.55 4.53 7.89
CA ALA A 117 -15.38 4.25 8.70
C ALA A 117 -15.48 4.93 10.08
N LYS A 118 -15.11 4.20 11.12
CA LYS A 118 -15.28 4.58 12.52
C LYS A 118 -13.94 4.83 13.18
N PRO A 119 -13.83 5.71 14.19
CA PRO A 119 -12.61 5.85 14.96
C PRO A 119 -12.17 4.51 15.57
N TRP A 120 -10.87 4.38 15.83
CA TRP A 120 -10.30 3.24 16.52
C TRP A 120 -11.05 2.89 17.82
N ASP A 121 -11.28 1.59 18.02
CA ASP A 121 -11.79 1.02 19.26
C ASP A 121 -10.78 -0.01 19.81
N PRO A 122 -10.19 0.20 21.00
CA PRO A 122 -9.23 -0.73 21.60
C PRO A 122 -9.81 -2.11 21.89
N LYS A 123 -11.14 -2.27 21.93
CA LYS A 123 -11.81 -3.58 22.08
C LYS A 123 -11.86 -4.37 20.79
N ARG A 124 -11.64 -3.73 19.64
CA ARG A 124 -11.76 -4.37 18.32
C ARG A 124 -10.41 -4.74 17.72
N ARG A 125 -9.36 -3.99 18.06
CA ARG A 125 -7.98 -4.26 17.65
C ARG A 125 -6.97 -3.50 18.51
N GLU A 126 -5.71 -3.92 18.42
CA GLU A 126 -4.59 -3.21 19.02
C GLU A 126 -4.40 -1.79 18.47
N ARG A 127 -3.73 -0.99 19.29
CA ARG A 127 -3.34 0.38 18.94
C ARG A 127 -2.33 0.39 17.80
N CYS A 128 -1.34 -0.49 17.89
CA CYS A 128 -0.17 -0.51 17.05
C CYS A 128 -0.27 -1.64 16.03
N TYR A 129 0.04 -1.36 14.77
CA TYR A 129 0.23 -2.40 13.76
C TYR A 129 1.71 -2.70 13.65
N ILE A 130 2.08 -3.94 13.97
CA ILE A 130 3.44 -4.45 13.81
C ILE A 130 3.49 -5.16 12.46
N TYR A 131 4.25 -4.61 11.51
CA TYR A 131 4.51 -5.30 10.25
C TYR A 131 5.82 -6.08 10.30
N GLU A 132 5.83 -7.10 11.16
CA GLU A 132 6.91 -8.07 11.32
C GLU A 132 7.13 -8.86 10.02
N LYS A 133 8.37 -8.89 9.50
CA LYS A 133 8.88 -9.81 8.45
C LYS A 133 8.31 -9.72 7.03
N GLU A 134 7.13 -9.13 6.83
CA GLU A 134 6.53 -9.03 5.48
C GLU A 134 7.09 -7.85 4.68
N ILE A 135 7.68 -6.87 5.38
CA ILE A 135 8.00 -5.54 4.84
C ILE A 135 9.46 -5.13 5.10
N THR A 136 10.20 -5.63 6.09
CA THR A 136 11.65 -5.37 6.23
C THR A 136 12.38 -6.48 7.01
N ASP A 137 13.69 -6.63 6.80
CA ASP A 137 14.60 -7.50 7.58
C ASP A 137 15.19 -6.83 8.84
N LYS A 138 14.72 -5.61 9.18
CA LYS A 138 15.13 -4.87 10.39
C LYS A 138 13.96 -4.69 11.36
N GLU A 139 14.30 -4.35 12.61
CA GLU A 139 13.45 -4.30 13.81
C GLU A 139 12.00 -3.85 13.58
N ASP A 140 11.12 -4.37 14.44
CA ASP A 140 9.67 -4.14 14.49
C ASP A 140 9.29 -2.72 14.11
N VAL A 141 8.97 -2.50 12.83
CA VAL A 141 8.47 -1.21 12.42
C VAL A 141 7.00 -1.17 12.82
N VAL A 142 6.72 -0.30 13.77
CA VAL A 142 5.40 -0.15 14.37
C VAL A 142 4.74 1.11 13.83
N SER A 143 3.50 0.99 13.36
CA SER A 143 2.63 2.15 13.11
C SER A 143 1.62 2.30 14.23
N ASP A 144 1.61 3.43 14.91
CA ASP A 144 0.54 3.80 15.83
C ASP A 144 -0.70 4.19 15.00
N LEU A 145 -1.76 3.39 15.13
CA LEU A 145 -3.01 3.55 14.40
C LEU A 145 -4.16 3.95 15.33
N SER A 146 -3.87 4.58 16.48
CA SER A 146 -4.89 5.09 17.40
C SER A 146 -5.80 6.14 16.76
N GLU A 147 -5.25 6.94 15.83
CA GLU A 147 -5.99 7.97 15.10
C GLU A 147 -6.59 7.47 13.77
N GLY A 148 -6.44 6.17 13.49
CA GLY A 148 -6.94 5.52 12.29
C GLY A 148 -8.46 5.43 12.23
N LEU A 149 -8.96 5.25 11.00
CA LEU A 149 -10.36 4.99 10.68
C LEU A 149 -10.54 3.54 10.29
N ASP A 150 -11.39 2.83 11.02
CA ASP A 150 -11.63 1.41 10.86
C ASP A 150 -12.94 1.13 10.13
N PHE A 151 -12.91 0.16 9.22
CA PHE A 151 -14.11 -0.43 8.65
C PHE A 151 -13.89 -1.93 8.43
N GLU A 152 -14.98 -2.67 8.25
CA GLU A 152 -14.91 -4.12 8.04
C GLU A 152 -15.33 -4.51 6.62
N ARG A 153 -14.71 -5.57 6.11
CA ARG A 153 -15.15 -6.32 4.95
C ARG A 153 -16.16 -7.38 5.39
N ASP A 154 -16.97 -7.85 4.46
CA ASP A 154 -18.08 -8.78 4.71
C ASP A 154 -17.63 -10.14 5.28
N ASP A 155 -16.36 -10.51 5.08
CA ASP A 155 -15.74 -11.72 5.65
C ASP A 155 -15.12 -11.49 7.04
N GLY A 156 -15.28 -10.30 7.62
CA GLY A 156 -14.78 -9.98 8.95
C GLY A 156 -13.33 -9.51 8.99
N LEU A 157 -12.64 -9.32 7.87
CA LEU A 157 -11.36 -8.61 7.89
C LEU A 157 -11.59 -7.13 8.24
N LEU A 158 -10.81 -6.64 9.20
CA LEU A 158 -10.81 -5.23 9.61
C LEU A 158 -9.71 -4.50 8.86
N ALA A 159 -10.02 -3.34 8.29
CA ALA A 159 -9.04 -2.47 7.68
C ALA A 159 -9.00 -1.12 8.38
N THR A 160 -7.83 -0.49 8.38
CA THR A 160 -7.59 0.84 8.94
C THR A 160 -7.02 1.76 7.88
N ILE A 161 -7.63 2.92 7.72
CA ILE A 161 -7.10 4.06 6.96
C ILE A 161 -6.49 5.05 7.95
N ASN A 162 -5.22 5.39 7.79
CA ASN A 162 -4.54 6.40 8.59
C ASN A 162 -3.88 7.45 7.70
N ILE A 163 -3.93 8.69 8.17
CA ILE A 163 -3.44 9.86 7.45
C ILE A 163 -2.65 10.68 8.45
N ILE A 164 -1.35 10.84 8.21
CA ILE A 164 -0.46 11.54 9.16
C ILE A 164 0.02 12.87 8.53
N PRO A 165 -0.52 14.02 8.98
CA PRO A 165 0.07 15.34 8.71
C PRO A 165 1.32 15.59 9.57
N PRO A 166 2.23 16.52 9.18
CA PRO A 166 2.26 17.29 7.93
C PRO A 166 2.97 16.57 6.78
N HIS A 167 3.72 15.52 7.08
CA HIS A 167 4.41 14.68 6.11
C HIS A 167 3.44 13.64 5.56
N THR A 168 2.47 14.12 4.79
CA THR A 168 1.33 13.41 4.19
C THR A 168 1.60 11.95 3.83
N LEU A 169 1.53 11.11 4.87
CA LEU A 169 1.68 9.68 4.81
C LEU A 169 0.29 9.10 4.80
N PHE A 170 -0.05 8.45 3.69
CA PHE A 170 -1.21 7.60 3.61
C PHE A 170 -0.84 6.19 4.05
N GLN A 171 -1.66 5.61 4.90
CA GLN A 171 -1.53 4.22 5.28
C GLN A 171 -2.89 3.54 5.20
N PHE A 172 -2.92 2.39 4.54
CA PHE A 172 -4.04 1.48 4.56
C PHE A 172 -3.53 0.12 5.00
N PHE A 173 -4.04 -0.38 6.13
CA PHE A 173 -3.63 -1.65 6.72
C PHE A 173 -4.82 -2.60 6.82
N VAL A 174 -4.55 -3.89 6.64
CA VAL A 174 -5.53 -4.97 6.81
C VAL A 174 -5.10 -5.88 7.95
N TRP A 175 -5.93 -5.94 8.98
CA TRP A 175 -5.68 -6.68 10.20
C TRP A 175 -6.04 -8.16 10.02
N HIS A 176 -5.06 -8.97 9.64
CA HIS A 176 -5.18 -10.43 9.63
C HIS A 176 -5.16 -11.02 11.05
N LYS A 177 -4.53 -10.30 11.99
CA LYS A 177 -4.61 -10.54 13.42
C LYS A 177 -4.89 -9.21 14.09
N ARG A 178 -6.00 -9.12 14.84
CA ARG A 178 -6.42 -7.87 15.50
C ARG A 178 -5.69 -7.65 16.83
N PHE A 179 -5.21 -8.73 17.46
CA PHE A 179 -4.48 -8.74 18.72
C PHE A 179 -3.32 -9.72 18.62
N THR A 180 -2.19 -9.37 19.24
CA THR A 180 -0.93 -10.15 19.25
C THR A 180 -0.82 -11.07 20.45
N VAL A 181 -1.83 -11.10 21.33
CA VAL A 181 -1.85 -12.00 22.49
C VAL A 181 -1.88 -13.45 22.00
N ALA A 182 -0.82 -14.20 22.33
CA ALA A 182 -0.75 -15.63 22.10
C ALA A 182 -1.88 -16.34 22.87
N GLU A 183 -2.56 -17.28 22.20
CA GLU A 183 -3.27 -18.37 22.90
C GLU A 183 -2.27 -19.25 23.66
#